data_AF-A0A929BIC9-F1
#
_entry.id   AF-A0A929BIC9-F1
#
_cell.length_a   1.000
_cell.length_b   1.000
_cell.length_c   1.000
_cell.angle_alpha   90.00
_cell.angle_beta   90.00
_cell.angle_gamma   90.00
#
_symmetry.space_group_name_H-M   'P 1'
#
loop_
_entity.id
_entity.type
_entity.pdbx_description
1 polymer ?
#
loop_
_entity_poly.entity_id
_entity_poly.type
_entity_poly.pdbx_seq_one_letter_code
_entity_poly.pdbx_strand_id
1 'polypeptide(L)'
;MYYIYILQSERDNNFYTGYTSDLRKRINEHNGGNVISTKKRTPLKLVYFEGCLSQKDAIHREKYLKTSWGKRYIKNRIKNYLTGLAEASTKDISQAVKPKNFKKNKKVAHQGGNVAKVARKELEAKTGKNVVSPVNAKTILGESKKAKKINTKNKQ
;
A
#
# COMPACT_ATOMS: atom_id res chain seq x y z
N MET A 1 5.33 -25.79 5.25
CA MET A 1 5.59 -24.34 5.16
C MET A 1 4.25 -23.63 5.01
N TYR A 2 4.05 -22.50 5.68
CA TYR A 2 2.84 -21.69 5.62
C TYR A 2 3.22 -20.28 5.16
N TYR A 3 2.35 -19.66 4.37
CA TYR A 3 2.59 -18.35 3.79
C TYR A 3 1.51 -17.38 4.23
N ILE A 4 1.92 -16.23 4.76
CA ILE A 4 1.06 -15.06 4.90
C ILE A 4 1.21 -14.26 3.63
N TYR A 5 0.11 -13.83 3.03
CA TYR A 5 0.13 -13.11 1.76
C TYR A 5 -0.74 -11.87 1.80
N ILE A 6 -0.38 -10.93 0.94
CA ILE A 6 -1.12 -9.70 0.72
C ILE A 6 -1.40 -9.57 -0.76
N LEU A 7 -2.69 -9.51 -1.06
CA LEU A 7 -3.18 -9.23 -2.40
C LEU A 7 -3.65 -7.78 -2.47
N GLN A 8 -3.39 -7.12 -3.58
CA GLN A 8 -4.00 -5.85 -3.93
C GLN A 8 -5.04 -6.08 -5.00
N SER A 9 -6.26 -5.65 -4.77
CA SER A 9 -7.29 -5.65 -5.81
C SER A 9 -7.01 -4.52 -6.80
N GLU A 10 -7.03 -4.82 -8.09
CA GLU A 10 -6.85 -3.79 -9.13
C GLU A 10 -8.13 -2.95 -9.34
N ARG A 11 -9.25 -3.36 -8.74
CA ARG A 11 -10.54 -2.66 -8.84
C ARG A 11 -10.64 -1.49 -7.86
N ASP A 12 -10.26 -1.75 -6.61
CA ASP A 12 -10.40 -0.80 -5.49
C ASP A 12 -9.06 -0.40 -4.85
N ASN A 13 -7.95 -1.00 -5.30
CA ASN A 13 -6.61 -0.82 -4.76
C ASN A 13 -6.46 -1.15 -3.27
N ASN A 14 -7.46 -1.76 -2.66
CA ASN A 14 -7.40 -2.16 -1.27
C ASN A 14 -6.69 -3.50 -1.12
N PHE A 15 -6.04 -3.67 0.02
CA PHE A 15 -5.36 -4.91 0.34
C PHE A 15 -6.33 -5.96 0.89
N TYR A 16 -5.99 -7.22 0.65
CA TYR A 16 -6.51 -8.39 1.32
C TYR A 16 -5.33 -9.11 1.99
N THR A 17 -5.52 -9.57 3.22
CA THR A 17 -4.49 -10.30 3.96
C THR A 17 -5.05 -11.66 4.33
N GLY A 18 -4.32 -12.71 3.96
CA GLY A 18 -4.68 -14.09 4.25
C GLY A 18 -3.44 -14.92 4.57
N TYR A 19 -3.64 -16.18 4.95
CA TYR A 19 -2.58 -17.17 5.00
C TYR A 19 -3.02 -18.46 4.28
N THR A 20 -2.05 -19.28 3.88
CA THR A 20 -2.26 -20.54 3.14
C THR A 20 -1.03 -21.44 3.25
N SER A 21 -1.17 -22.75 3.05
CA SER A 21 -0.05 -23.66 2.81
C SER A 21 0.39 -23.67 1.34
N ASP A 22 -0.49 -23.28 0.42
CA ASP A 22 -0.23 -23.20 -1.02
C ASP A 22 -0.61 -21.82 -1.55
N LEU A 23 0.42 -21.02 -1.86
CA LEU A 23 0.26 -19.64 -2.32
C LEU A 23 -0.27 -19.57 -3.76
N ARG A 24 0.17 -20.45 -4.65
CA ARG A 24 -0.22 -20.43 -6.07
C ARG A 24 -1.69 -20.80 -6.22
N LYS A 25 -2.10 -21.91 -5.60
CA LYS A 25 -3.51 -22.33 -5.59
C LYS A 25 -4.41 -21.23 -5.04
N ARG A 26 -4.02 -20.60 -3.93
CA ARG A 26 -4.82 -19.56 -3.28
C ARG A 26 -5.03 -18.32 -4.15
N ILE A 27 -4.00 -17.88 -4.87
CA ILE A 27 -4.12 -16.75 -5.81
C ILE A 27 -5.10 -17.08 -6.93
N ASN A 28 -5.03 -18.30 -7.48
CA ASN A 28 -5.95 -18.77 -8.50
C ASN A 28 -7.39 -18.83 -7.98
N GLU A 29 -7.62 -19.29 -6.75
CA GLU A 29 -8.94 -19.27 -6.10
C GLU A 29 -9.52 -17.86 -5.96
N HIS A 30 -8.70 -16.90 -5.51
CA HIS A 30 -9.11 -15.51 -5.39
C HIS A 30 -9.50 -14.92 -6.75
N ASN A 31 -8.66 -15.11 -7.77
CA ASN A 31 -8.89 -14.57 -9.12
C ASN A 31 -9.99 -15.29 -9.90
N GLY A 32 -10.22 -16.57 -9.63
CA GLY A 32 -11.37 -17.34 -10.12
C GLY A 32 -12.69 -16.99 -9.45
N GLY A 33 -12.70 -16.10 -8.45
CA GLY A 33 -13.92 -15.69 -7.75
C GLY A 33 -14.46 -16.73 -6.77
N ASN A 34 -13.65 -17.73 -6.40
CA ASN A 34 -14.02 -18.81 -5.49
C ASN A 34 -13.97 -18.38 -4.00
N VAL A 35 -13.41 -17.20 -3.71
CA VAL A 35 -13.34 -16.64 -2.36
C VAL A 35 -14.34 -15.50 -2.21
N ILE A 36 -15.40 -15.73 -1.42
CA ILE A 36 -16.52 -14.79 -1.22
C ILE A 36 -16.04 -13.37 -0.86
N SER A 37 -15.06 -13.27 0.05
CA SER A 37 -14.55 -11.99 0.54
C SER A 37 -13.82 -11.13 -0.51
N THR A 38 -13.36 -11.73 -1.61
CA THR A 38 -12.64 -11.02 -2.68
C THR A 38 -13.31 -11.17 -4.05
N LYS A 39 -14.36 -11.99 -4.20
CA LYS A 39 -15.04 -12.27 -5.48
C LYS A 39 -15.45 -10.99 -6.22
N LYS A 40 -15.95 -9.98 -5.49
CA LYS A 40 -16.36 -8.68 -6.08
C LYS A 40 -15.18 -7.73 -6.38
N ARG A 41 -13.96 -8.11 -5.97
CA ARG A 41 -12.75 -7.27 -5.99
C ARG A 41 -11.67 -7.85 -6.91
N THR A 42 -11.99 -8.87 -7.70
CA THR A 42 -11.08 -9.38 -8.73
C THR A 42 -10.91 -8.38 -9.88
N PRO A 43 -9.76 -8.40 -10.60
CA PRO A 43 -8.58 -9.23 -10.35
C PRO A 43 -7.73 -8.72 -9.16
N LEU A 44 -7.02 -9.65 -8.53
CA LEU A 44 -6.10 -9.42 -7.42
C LEU A 44 -4.67 -9.78 -7.80
N LYS A 45 -3.74 -8.89 -7.44
CA LYS A 45 -2.30 -9.05 -7.65
C LYS A 45 -1.62 -9.37 -6.32
N LEU A 46 -0.75 -10.38 -6.31
CA LEU A 46 0.13 -10.64 -5.16
C LEU A 46 1.19 -9.53 -5.08
N VAL A 47 1.22 -8.81 -3.96
CA VAL A 47 2.17 -7.70 -3.75
C VAL A 47 3.19 -7.98 -2.66
N TYR A 48 2.92 -8.95 -1.78
CA TYR A 48 3.80 -9.33 -0.68
C TYR A 48 3.45 -10.71 -0.13
N PHE A 49 4.45 -11.47 0.33
CA PHE A 49 4.25 -12.67 1.13
C PHE A 49 5.43 -12.91 2.09
N GLU A 50 5.17 -13.65 3.17
CA GLU A 50 6.15 -14.10 4.17
C GLU A 50 5.92 -15.59 4.46
N GLY A 51 6.99 -16.35 4.68
CA GLY A 51 6.93 -17.78 5.00
C GLY A 51 7.20 -18.07 6.49
N CYS A 52 6.48 -19.04 7.05
CA CYS A 52 6.66 -19.57 8.39
C CYS A 52 6.64 -21.11 8.36
N LEU A 53 7.46 -21.74 9.21
CA LEU A 53 7.41 -23.21 9.38
C LEU A 53 6.18 -23.63 10.18
N SER A 54 5.87 -22.90 11.25
CA SER A 54 4.72 -23.13 12.13
C SER A 54 3.44 -22.47 11.59
N GLN A 55 2.33 -23.22 11.62
CA GLN A 55 1.02 -22.69 11.28
C GLN A 55 0.56 -21.63 12.28
N LYS A 56 0.85 -21.82 13.58
CA LYS A 56 0.45 -20.90 14.64
C LYS A 56 1.10 -19.53 14.44
N ASP A 57 2.37 -19.52 14.04
CA ASP A 57 3.12 -18.30 13.76
C ASP A 57 2.51 -17.56 12.56
N ALA A 58 2.15 -18.30 11.50
CA ALA A 58 1.48 -17.74 10.33
C ALA A 58 0.13 -17.10 10.69
N ILE A 59 -0.67 -17.75 11.54
CA ILE A 59 -1.96 -17.23 12.01
C ILE A 59 -1.76 -15.97 12.88
N HIS A 60 -0.81 -15.98 13.82
CA HIS A 60 -0.51 -14.80 14.64
C HIS A 60 -0.04 -13.63 13.78
N ARG A 61 0.82 -13.91 12.80
CA ARG A 61 1.31 -12.91 11.86
C ARG A 61 0.20 -12.33 10.99
N GLU A 62 -0.68 -13.18 10.45
CA GLU A 62 -1.86 -12.74 9.69
C GLU A 62 -2.78 -11.83 10.54
N LYS A 63 -3.06 -12.22 11.78
CA LYS A 63 -3.83 -11.41 12.74
C LYS A 63 -3.19 -10.04 12.97
N TYR A 64 -1.88 -10.00 13.23
CA TYR A 64 -1.16 -8.73 13.38
C TYR A 64 -1.28 -7.87 12.12
N LEU A 65 -1.08 -8.44 10.93
CA LEU A 65 -1.13 -7.72 9.66
C LEU A 65 -2.51 -7.12 9.35
N LYS A 66 -3.59 -7.70 9.90
CA LYS A 66 -4.96 -7.15 9.81
C LYS A 66 -5.18 -5.93 10.73
N THR A 67 -4.34 -5.71 11.75
CA THR A 67 -4.42 -4.53 12.64
C THR A 67 -3.97 -3.24 11.94
N SER A 68 -4.27 -2.08 12.54
CA SER A 68 -3.79 -0.78 12.03
C SER A 68 -2.26 -0.67 11.97
N TRP A 69 -1.57 -1.20 12.98
CA TRP A 69 -0.10 -1.21 13.03
C TRP A 69 0.49 -2.13 11.96
N GLY A 70 -0.11 -3.31 11.77
CA GLY A 70 0.28 -4.24 10.70
C GLY A 70 0.06 -3.68 9.31
N LYS A 71 -1.09 -3.02 9.07
CA LYS A 71 -1.34 -2.30 7.81
C LYS A 71 -0.32 -1.21 7.55
N ARG A 72 0.10 -0.47 8.58
CA ARG A 72 1.15 0.56 8.47
C ARG A 72 2.52 -0.06 8.19
N TYR A 73 2.85 -1.16 8.86
CA TYR A 73 4.07 -1.93 8.62
C TYR A 73 4.17 -2.33 7.15
N ILE A 74 3.10 -2.92 6.58
CA ILE A 74 3.11 -3.36 5.19
C ILE A 74 3.27 -2.20 4.23
N LYS A 75 2.51 -1.11 4.41
CA LYS A 75 2.64 0.07 3.54
C LYS A 75 4.09 0.59 3.49
N ASN A 76 4.79 0.57 4.63
CA ASN A 76 6.20 0.93 4.66
C ASN A 76 7.08 -0.14 4.00
N ARG A 77 6.79 -1.43 4.24
CA ARG A 77 7.54 -2.56 3.69
C ARG A 77 7.52 -2.61 2.16
N ILE A 78 6.36 -2.31 1.56
CA ILE A 78 6.18 -2.26 0.10
C ILE A 78 6.14 -0.83 -0.44
N LYS A 79 6.78 0.14 0.24
CA LYS A 79 6.69 1.55 -0.13
C LYS A 79 7.05 1.81 -1.60
N ASN A 80 8.19 1.28 -2.06
CA ASN A 80 8.69 1.50 -3.43
C ASN A 80 7.71 0.97 -4.49
N TYR A 81 7.02 -0.13 -4.19
CA TYR A 81 5.96 -0.66 -5.05
C TYR A 81 4.76 0.31 -5.13
N LEU A 82 4.46 1.03 -4.04
CA LEU A 82 3.35 1.99 -3.99
C LEU A 82 3.69 3.37 -4.55
N THR A 83 4.96 3.78 -4.54
CA THR A 83 5.39 5.17 -4.84
C THR A 83 6.00 5.38 -6.22
N GLY A 84 6.15 4.32 -7.03
CA GLY A 84 6.92 4.33 -8.28
C GLY A 84 6.64 5.52 -9.22
N LEU A 85 5.38 5.88 -9.47
CA LEU A 85 5.01 6.98 -10.38
C LEU A 85 5.39 8.38 -9.84
N ALA A 86 5.19 8.60 -8.53
CA ALA A 86 5.49 9.89 -7.91
C ALA A 86 6.99 10.09 -7.68
N GLU A 87 7.71 9.01 -7.32
CA GLU A 87 9.14 9.05 -7.11
C GLU A 87 9.90 9.23 -8.43
N ALA A 88 9.52 8.55 -9.51
CA ALA A 88 10.10 8.76 -10.84
C ALA A 88 9.91 10.21 -11.31
N SER A 89 8.67 10.70 -11.30
CA SER A 89 8.37 12.08 -11.70
C SER A 89 9.12 13.12 -10.87
N THR A 90 9.22 12.92 -9.55
CA THR A 90 9.94 13.86 -8.67
C THR A 90 11.45 13.82 -8.93
N LYS A 91 12.01 12.63 -9.22
CA LYS A 91 13.43 12.45 -9.53
C LYS A 91 13.79 13.16 -10.83
N ASP A 92 13.00 12.98 -11.88
CA ASP A 92 13.24 13.58 -13.20
C ASP A 92 13.17 15.12 -13.12
N ILE A 93 12.15 15.67 -12.44
CA ILE A 93 12.03 17.11 -12.22
C ILE A 93 13.19 17.65 -11.37
N SER A 94 13.63 16.91 -10.35
CA SER A 94 14.76 17.31 -9.51
C SER A 94 16.07 17.35 -10.30
N GLN A 95 16.31 16.37 -11.17
CA GLN A 95 17.49 16.35 -12.05
C GLN A 95 17.50 17.51 -13.05
N ALA A 96 16.34 17.86 -13.61
CA ALA A 96 16.21 18.98 -14.54
C ALA A 96 16.34 20.35 -13.85
N VAL A 97 15.69 20.53 -12.69
CA VAL A 97 15.59 21.83 -12.00
C VAL A 97 16.81 22.12 -11.10
N LYS A 98 17.53 21.08 -10.65
CA LYS A 98 18.69 21.16 -9.72
C LYS A 98 18.45 22.15 -8.56
N PRO A 99 17.41 21.94 -7.74
CA PRO A 99 17.00 22.89 -6.70
C PRO A 99 18.06 23.05 -5.60
N LYS A 100 18.59 24.27 -5.43
CA LYS A 100 19.68 24.57 -4.49
C LYS A 100 19.27 24.74 -3.02
N ASN A 101 17.97 24.81 -2.70
CA ASN A 101 17.51 25.07 -1.34
C ASN A 101 16.22 24.32 -0.99
N PHE A 102 15.88 24.27 0.30
CA PHE A 102 14.72 23.53 0.82
C PHE A 102 13.40 23.99 0.20
N LYS A 103 13.17 25.31 0.03
CA LYS A 103 11.95 25.84 -0.57
C LYS A 103 11.77 25.35 -2.03
N LYS A 104 12.83 25.36 -2.83
CA LYS A 104 12.81 24.86 -4.21
C LYS A 104 12.61 23.33 -4.25
N ASN A 105 13.28 22.59 -3.36
CA ASN A 105 13.08 21.13 -3.23
C ASN A 105 11.62 20.78 -2.88
N LYS A 106 10.99 21.53 -1.97
CA LYS A 106 9.57 21.35 -1.63
C LYS A 106 8.64 21.59 -2.82
N LYS A 107 8.98 22.56 -3.68
CA LYS A 107 8.23 22.87 -4.91
C LYS A 107 8.35 21.74 -5.93
N VAL A 108 9.56 21.22 -6.13
CA VAL A 108 9.82 20.06 -7.01
C VAL A 108 9.03 18.82 -6.56
N ALA A 109 9.01 18.53 -5.25
CA ALA A 109 8.21 17.42 -4.71
C ALA A 109 6.69 17.59 -4.96
N HIS A 110 6.16 18.81 -4.85
CA HIS A 110 4.76 19.09 -5.19
C HIS A 110 4.49 18.90 -6.69
N GLN A 111 5.41 19.34 -7.54
CA GLN A 111 5.29 19.17 -8.99
C GLN A 111 5.31 17.69 -9.38
N GLY A 112 6.27 16.91 -8.86
CA GLY A 112 6.33 15.46 -9.11
C GLY A 112 5.08 14.72 -8.63
N GLY A 113 4.56 15.08 -7.45
CA GLY A 113 3.28 14.55 -6.96
C GLY A 113 2.08 14.93 -7.85
N ASN A 114 2.05 16.16 -8.38
CA ASN A 114 0.99 16.61 -9.29
C ASN A 114 1.06 15.88 -10.64
N VAL A 115 2.26 15.71 -11.22
CA VAL A 115 2.45 14.96 -12.47
C VAL A 115 1.96 13.52 -12.31
N ALA A 116 2.37 12.85 -11.24
CA ALA A 116 1.88 11.50 -10.94
C ALA A 116 0.36 11.45 -10.76
N LYS A 117 -0.25 12.48 -10.13
CA LYS A 117 -1.70 12.58 -9.97
C LYS A 117 -2.43 12.75 -11.31
N VAL A 118 -1.88 13.52 -12.24
CA VAL A 118 -2.48 13.73 -13.58
C VAL A 118 -2.36 12.45 -14.40
N ALA A 119 -1.15 11.89 -14.51
CA ALA A 119 -0.91 10.64 -15.22
C ALA A 119 -1.80 9.50 -14.69
N ARG A 120 -1.96 9.43 -13.37
CA ARG A 120 -2.89 8.51 -12.70
C ARG A 120 -4.32 8.69 -13.20
N LYS A 121 -4.86 9.92 -13.12
CA LYS A 121 -6.26 10.20 -13.51
C LYS A 121 -6.51 9.91 -14.99
N GLU A 122 -5.56 10.23 -15.85
CA GLU A 122 -5.66 9.97 -17.27
C GLU A 122 -5.66 8.46 -17.56
N LEU A 123 -4.80 7.70 -16.88
CA LEU A 123 -4.78 6.25 -16.96
C LEU A 123 -6.09 5.63 -16.46
N GLU A 124 -6.65 6.13 -15.35
CA GLU A 124 -7.94 5.70 -14.81
C GLU A 124 -9.09 5.97 -15.80
N ALA A 125 -9.08 7.15 -16.45
CA ALA A 125 -10.08 7.51 -17.45
C ALA A 125 -10.01 6.63 -18.70
N LYS A 126 -8.80 6.32 -19.18
CA LYS A 126 -8.59 5.47 -20.36
C LYS A 126 -8.87 3.98 -20.11
N THR A 127 -8.56 3.50 -18.91
CA THR A 127 -8.67 2.07 -18.57
C THR A 127 -10.00 1.72 -17.88
N GLY A 128 -10.73 2.70 -17.37
CA GLY A 128 -11.94 2.50 -16.56
C GLY A 128 -11.67 1.83 -15.21
N LYS A 129 -10.40 1.71 -14.79
CA LYS A 129 -9.98 1.03 -13.55
C LYS A 129 -9.24 2.02 -12.66
N ASN A 130 -9.50 1.99 -11.34
CA ASN A 130 -8.74 2.79 -10.38
C ASN A 130 -7.31 2.28 -10.29
N VAL A 131 -6.32 3.16 -10.26
CA VAL A 131 -4.90 2.74 -10.20
C VAL A 131 -4.21 3.07 -8.87
N VAL A 132 -4.89 3.73 -7.92
CA VAL A 132 -4.38 3.96 -6.55
C VAL A 132 -5.46 3.79 -5.46
N SER A 133 -5.02 3.35 -4.27
CA SER A 133 -5.82 3.24 -3.04
C SER A 133 -6.06 4.63 -2.42
N PRO A 134 -7.25 4.94 -1.88
CA PRO A 134 -7.60 6.27 -1.36
C PRO A 134 -6.95 6.64 -0.01
N VAL A 135 -5.73 6.18 0.25
CA VAL A 135 -5.05 6.47 1.52
C VAL A 135 -4.33 7.80 1.43
N ASN A 136 -4.92 8.81 2.05
CA ASN A 136 -4.39 10.17 2.08
C ASN A 136 -3.21 10.28 3.09
N ALA A 137 -2.11 10.89 2.68
CA ALA A 137 -0.98 11.19 3.59
C ALA A 137 -1.42 12.04 4.80
N LYS A 138 -2.42 12.92 4.62
CA LYS A 138 -2.99 13.74 5.70
C LYS A 138 -3.71 12.90 6.76
N THR A 139 -4.36 11.79 6.37
CA THR A 139 -4.99 10.85 7.31
C THR A 139 -3.94 10.07 8.10
N ILE A 140 -2.88 9.58 7.46
CA ILE A 140 -1.79 8.86 8.15
C ILE A 140 -1.04 9.79 9.13
N LEU A 141 -0.74 11.02 8.71
CA LEU A 141 -0.06 12.00 9.54
C LEU A 141 -0.95 12.49 10.70
N GLY A 142 -2.27 12.59 10.49
CA GLY A 142 -3.23 12.92 11.54
C GLY A 142 -3.33 11.85 12.64
N GLU A 143 -3.35 10.57 12.26
CA GLU A 143 -3.37 9.43 13.20
C GLU A 143 -2.09 9.37 14.05
N SER A 144 -0.93 9.63 13.44
CA SER A 144 0.35 9.67 14.17
C SER A 144 0.45 10.81 15.20
N LYS A 145 -0.23 11.94 14.98
CA LYS A 145 -0.33 13.05 15.94
C LYS A 145 -1.30 12.75 17.08
N LYS A 146 -2.42 12.04 16.80
CA LYS A 146 -3.36 11.57 17.85
C LYS A 146 -2.70 10.53 18.76
N ALA A 147 -1.96 9.57 18.21
CA ALA A 147 -1.24 8.57 19.00
C ALA A 147 -0.18 9.18 19.94
N LYS A 148 0.51 10.25 19.51
CA LYS A 148 1.45 11.00 20.38
C LYS A 148 0.75 11.74 21.52
N LYS A 149 -0.44 12.34 21.29
CA LYS A 149 -1.21 13.04 22.33
C LYS A 149 -1.77 12.13 23.42
N ILE A 150 -2.09 10.88 23.08
CA ILE A 150 -2.63 9.90 24.03
C ILE A 150 -1.53 9.42 24.99
N ASN A 151 -0.32 9.16 24.47
CA ASN A 151 0.83 8.76 25.31
C ASN A 151 1.35 9.84 26.26
N THR A 152 1.09 11.12 25.98
CA THR A 152 1.45 12.23 26.90
C THR A 152 0.45 12.46 28.02
N LYS A 153 -0.78 11.92 27.93
CA LYS A 153 -1.80 12.05 28.98
C LYS A 153 -1.75 10.97 30.06
N ASN A 154 -1.09 9.84 29.80
CA ASN A 154 -0.94 8.74 30.77
C ASN A 154 0.38 8.80 31.56
N LYS A 155 0.95 10.00 31.73
CA LYS A 155 2.24 10.21 32.40
C LYS A 155 2.17 11.28 33.50
N GLN A 156 1.00 11.44 34.11
CA GLN A 156 0.77 12.13 35.37
C GLN A 156 0.22 11.13 36.37
#